data_AF-A0A101C7N3-F1
#
_entry.id   AF-A0A101C7N3-F1
#
_cell.length_a   1.000
_cell.length_b   1.000
_cell.length_c   1.000
_cell.angle_alpha   90.00
_cell.angle_beta   90.00
_cell.angle_gamma   90.00
#
_symmetry.space_group_name_H-M   'P 1'
#
loop_
_entity.id
_entity.type
_entity.pdbx_description
1 polymer ?
#
loop_
_entity_poly.entity_id
_entity_poly.type
_entity_poly.pdbx_seq_one_letter_code
_entity_poly.pdbx_strand_id
1 'polypeptide(L)'
;MKKSLLFLLSLSFSFAIGQITKNVFFVGNSYTYTNNLPELINFIAASTGDVLNYQSHTIGGATLKQHAQNQAVTSVINQGNWDYVVLQEQSQIPSFPTTYIQTEMHPYAKQLADLTKSSNACGNPIFFMTWGYRTGDATNCANGNTLVCTYEGMDDLIASRYTDMAQINEGLISPVGKVWRTIRQQYPLMDLYSSDGSHPSYLGSMAAAYTFYTILFKKNPELATFNGNLTTTESQVIKSIVKNTVYDHLNTWLIEANDVASRFGYQTIGTSTVQFTNQTQNATIFAWNFGDGNISALENPTHTYSAPGNYQVSLTTNACGINSTKTKSVTISNLGINEFNGNPVQIYPNPVHNFVNIITDQKLSIISLTDISGRALKHDLKKTENGYTIPLYHAINGVYFLKYKTAEKEYTKKIIKK
;
A
#
# COMPACT_ATOMS: atom_id res chain seq x y z
N MET A 1 69.51 -3.30 -24.80
CA MET A 1 68.29 -3.68 -24.05
C MET A 1 67.58 -2.42 -23.58
N LYS A 2 66.51 -1.98 -24.26
CA LYS A 2 65.68 -0.85 -23.82
C LYS A 2 64.71 -1.36 -22.76
N LYS A 3 64.84 -0.89 -21.51
CA LYS A 3 63.86 -1.12 -20.44
C LYS A 3 62.72 -0.12 -20.64
N SER A 4 61.55 -0.60 -21.06
CA SER A 4 60.34 0.21 -21.11
C SER A 4 59.75 0.26 -19.70
N LEU A 5 59.67 1.46 -19.12
CA LEU A 5 59.05 1.70 -17.81
C LEU A 5 57.53 1.79 -18.03
N LEU A 6 56.77 0.79 -17.56
CA LEU A 6 55.32 0.80 -17.61
C LEU A 6 54.80 1.65 -16.43
N PHE A 7 54.31 2.86 -16.70
CA PHE A 7 53.57 3.65 -15.71
C PHE A 7 52.13 3.11 -15.64
N LEU A 8 51.80 2.40 -14.56
CA LEU A 8 50.40 2.13 -14.21
C LEU A 8 49.78 3.42 -13.65
N LEU A 9 48.96 4.08 -14.46
CA LEU A 9 48.08 5.16 -14.00
C LEU A 9 46.90 4.51 -13.26
N SER A 10 46.94 4.49 -11.93
CA SER A 10 45.77 4.13 -11.13
C SER A 10 44.76 5.27 -11.17
N LEU A 11 43.73 5.15 -12.03
CA LEU A 11 42.56 6.02 -11.96
C LEU A 11 41.77 5.67 -10.68
N SER A 12 41.97 6.44 -9.62
CA SER A 12 41.05 6.45 -8.48
C SER A 12 39.77 7.19 -8.88
N PHE A 13 38.73 6.43 -9.26
CA PHE A 13 37.38 6.96 -9.35
C PHE A 13 36.88 7.26 -7.93
N SER A 14 37.04 8.51 -7.50
CA SER A 14 36.32 9.04 -6.34
C SER A 14 34.85 9.15 -6.74
N PHE A 15 34.02 8.16 -6.39
CA PHE A 15 32.58 8.36 -6.37
C PHE A 15 32.29 9.39 -5.28
N ALA A 16 32.18 10.66 -5.66
CA ALA A 16 31.56 11.67 -4.82
C ALA A 16 30.08 11.30 -4.70
N ILE A 17 29.74 10.50 -3.68
CA ILE A 17 28.34 10.30 -3.30
C ILE A 17 27.87 11.67 -2.83
N GLY A 18 27.05 12.34 -3.64
CA GLY A 18 26.51 13.65 -3.31
C GLY A 18 25.79 13.58 -1.96
N GLN A 19 26.12 14.54 -1.10
CA GLN A 19 25.39 14.78 0.15
C GLN A 19 23.93 15.06 -0.18
N ILE A 20 23.01 14.31 0.42
CA ILE A 20 21.57 14.52 0.32
C ILE A 20 21.10 15.17 1.63
N THR A 21 20.31 16.23 1.51
CA THR A 21 19.60 16.83 2.64
C THR A 21 18.12 16.44 2.57
N LYS A 22 17.53 16.06 3.70
CA LYS A 22 16.10 15.77 3.83
C LYS A 22 15.50 16.50 5.03
N ASN A 23 14.35 17.14 4.82
CA ASN A 23 13.52 17.72 5.86
C ASN A 23 12.37 16.75 6.19
N VAL A 24 12.31 16.25 7.42
CA VAL A 24 11.32 15.24 7.84
C VAL A 24 10.59 15.63 9.10
N PHE A 25 9.26 15.60 9.08
CA PHE A 25 8.43 15.80 10.26
C PHE A 25 7.88 14.47 10.76
N PHE A 26 8.19 14.11 12.01
CA PHE A 26 7.73 12.86 12.62
C PHE A 26 6.49 13.08 13.48
N VAL A 27 5.36 12.56 13.04
CA VAL A 27 4.07 12.58 13.75
C VAL A 27 3.79 11.18 14.29
N GLY A 28 3.79 11.02 15.60
CA GLY A 28 3.66 9.68 16.18
C GLY A 28 3.50 9.65 17.69
N ASN A 29 4.01 8.60 18.32
CA ASN A 29 3.87 8.39 19.76
C ASN A 29 5.15 7.79 20.36
N SER A 30 4.99 6.97 21.40
CA SER A 30 6.10 6.33 22.12
C SER A 30 6.97 5.44 21.26
N TYR A 31 6.44 4.85 20.20
CA TYR A 31 7.27 4.06 19.26
C TYR A 31 8.27 4.94 18.49
N THR A 32 7.97 6.23 18.33
CA THR A 32 8.87 7.19 17.69
C THR A 32 9.82 7.85 18.70
N TYR A 33 9.34 8.28 19.88
CA TYR A 33 10.23 8.97 20.83
C TYR A 33 11.11 8.02 21.68
N THR A 34 10.74 6.74 21.82
CA THR A 34 11.55 5.79 22.59
C THR A 34 12.90 5.59 21.91
N ASN A 35 13.99 5.75 22.68
CA ASN A 35 15.38 5.81 22.20
C ASN A 35 15.65 6.92 21.16
N ASN A 36 14.76 7.90 21.05
CA ASN A 36 14.86 9.04 20.12
C ASN A 36 15.11 8.61 18.66
N LEU A 37 14.18 7.88 18.07
CA LEU A 37 14.32 7.35 16.70
C LEU A 37 14.74 8.42 15.66
N PRO A 38 14.16 9.64 15.62
CA PRO A 38 14.60 10.67 14.68
C PRO A 38 16.09 11.03 14.82
N GLU A 39 16.60 11.11 16.05
CA GLU A 39 18.01 11.40 16.31
C GLU A 39 18.92 10.24 15.89
N LEU A 40 18.51 8.99 16.12
CA LEU A 40 19.26 7.82 15.62
C LEU A 40 19.36 7.84 14.09
N ILE A 41 18.29 8.19 13.38
CA ILE A 41 18.32 8.33 11.92
C ILE A 41 19.26 9.46 11.51
N ASN A 42 19.24 10.59 12.23
CA ASN A 42 20.15 11.71 11.98
C ASN A 42 21.63 11.31 12.13
N PHE A 43 21.99 10.55 13.15
CA PHE A 43 23.36 10.04 13.30
C PHE A 43 23.76 9.07 12.19
N ILE A 44 22.84 8.22 11.72
CA ILE A 44 23.08 7.32 10.58
C ILE A 44 23.32 8.14 9.31
N ALA A 45 22.47 9.12 9.02
CA ALA A 45 22.61 10.02 7.87
C ALA A 45 23.95 10.79 7.91
N ALA A 46 24.30 11.38 9.05
CA ALA A 46 25.56 12.08 9.22
C ALA A 46 26.77 11.16 8.96
N SER A 47 26.66 9.87 9.32
CA SER A 47 27.73 8.88 9.11
C SER A 47 27.99 8.52 7.64
N THR A 48 27.08 8.89 6.74
CA THR A 48 27.21 8.74 5.28
C THR A 48 27.37 10.08 4.55
N GLY A 49 27.55 11.17 5.31
CA GLY A 49 27.67 12.53 4.78
C GLY A 49 26.33 13.19 4.41
N ASP A 50 25.20 12.55 4.72
CA ASP A 50 23.86 13.08 4.50
C ASP A 50 23.41 13.96 5.68
N VAL A 51 22.37 14.77 5.44
CA VAL A 51 21.80 15.67 6.45
C VAL A 51 20.32 15.38 6.63
N LEU A 52 19.90 15.10 7.86
CA LEU A 52 18.50 15.01 8.24
C LEU A 52 18.13 16.22 9.10
N ASN A 53 17.38 17.15 8.53
CA ASN A 53 16.68 18.16 9.32
C ASN A 53 15.35 17.55 9.76
N TYR A 54 15.05 17.58 11.06
CA TYR A 54 13.81 16.99 11.54
C TYR A 54 13.15 17.80 12.64
N GLN A 55 11.84 17.62 12.73
CA GLN A 55 11.03 17.97 13.89
C GLN A 55 10.17 16.76 14.26
N SER A 56 9.66 16.72 15.48
CA SER A 56 8.75 15.68 15.92
C SER A 56 7.61 16.24 16.76
N HIS A 57 6.43 15.66 16.59
CA HIS A 57 5.30 15.83 17.47
C HIS A 57 4.81 14.45 17.91
N THR A 58 5.28 14.03 19.08
CA THR A 58 5.06 12.67 19.59
C THR A 58 4.43 12.71 20.97
N ILE A 59 3.26 12.10 21.12
CA ILE A 59 2.51 12.02 22.39
C ILE A 59 2.27 10.55 22.70
N GLY A 60 2.55 10.10 23.91
CA GLY A 60 2.38 8.70 24.32
C GLY A 60 0.95 8.20 24.05
N GLY A 61 0.82 7.05 23.38
CA GLY A 61 -0.47 6.45 23.02
C GLY A 61 -1.28 7.21 21.96
N ALA A 62 -0.75 8.29 21.38
CA ALA A 62 -1.51 9.10 20.45
C ALA A 62 -1.86 8.39 19.15
N THR A 63 -3.05 8.71 18.64
CA THR A 63 -3.61 8.18 17.38
C THR A 63 -3.45 9.16 16.23
N LEU A 64 -3.60 8.70 14.98
CA LEU A 64 -3.64 9.61 13.82
C LEU A 64 -4.79 10.60 13.92
N LYS A 65 -5.95 10.19 14.48
CA LYS A 65 -7.09 11.06 14.77
C LYS A 65 -6.71 12.24 15.64
N GLN A 66 -6.02 11.99 16.75
CA GLN A 66 -5.62 13.04 17.67
C GLN A 66 -4.62 14.00 17.02
N HIS A 67 -3.67 13.49 16.23
CA HIS A 67 -2.72 14.34 15.50
C HIS A 67 -3.38 15.15 14.40
N ALA A 68 -4.30 14.57 13.62
CA ALA A 68 -5.04 15.26 12.57
C ALA A 68 -5.92 16.39 13.10
N GLN A 69 -6.37 16.29 14.36
CA GLN A 69 -7.18 17.31 15.04
C GLN A 69 -6.33 18.30 15.84
N ASN A 70 -5.02 18.10 15.94
CA ASN A 70 -4.13 18.96 16.71
C ASN A 70 -3.53 20.06 15.82
N GLN A 71 -3.82 21.32 16.15
CA GLN A 71 -3.33 22.47 15.39
C GLN A 71 -1.79 22.59 15.41
N ALA A 72 -1.12 22.15 16.47
CA ALA A 72 0.34 22.14 16.52
C ALA A 72 0.96 21.21 15.46
N VAL A 73 0.25 20.14 15.08
CA VAL A 73 0.68 19.23 14.00
C VAL A 73 0.36 19.84 12.64
N THR A 74 -0.90 20.25 12.43
CA THR A 74 -1.34 20.71 11.11
C THR A 74 -0.67 22.02 10.70
N SER A 75 -0.42 22.95 11.64
CA SER A 75 0.33 24.17 11.37
C SER A 75 1.80 23.92 11.00
N VAL A 76 2.43 22.87 11.52
CA VAL A 76 3.80 22.50 11.14
C VAL A 76 3.84 21.89 9.75
N ILE A 77 2.90 21.02 9.39
CA ILE A 77 2.80 20.46 8.04
C ILE A 77 2.58 21.59 7.00
N ASN A 78 1.71 22.54 7.31
CA ASN A 78 1.38 23.69 6.46
C ASN A 78 2.55 24.66 6.20
N GLN A 79 3.70 24.51 6.88
CA GLN A 79 4.91 25.27 6.55
C GLN A 79 5.46 24.89 5.16
N GLY A 80 5.10 23.71 4.64
CA GLY A 80 5.35 23.35 3.24
C GLY A 80 6.80 23.06 2.87
N ASN A 81 7.70 22.92 3.85
CA ASN A 81 9.13 22.68 3.67
C ASN A 81 9.56 21.22 3.89
N TRP A 82 8.60 20.33 4.13
CA TRP A 82 8.86 18.92 4.44
C TRP A 82 8.95 18.08 3.17
N ASP A 83 10.07 17.38 2.96
CA ASP A 83 10.17 16.33 1.94
C ASP A 83 9.29 15.14 2.33
N TYR A 84 9.29 14.81 3.63
CA TYR A 84 8.49 13.72 4.15
C TYR A 84 7.79 14.09 5.46
N VAL A 85 6.55 13.64 5.61
CA VAL A 85 5.84 13.63 6.89
C VAL A 85 5.60 12.18 7.27
N VAL A 86 6.25 11.73 8.34
CA VAL A 86 6.10 10.38 8.85
C VAL A 86 4.86 10.31 9.72
N LEU A 87 3.95 9.39 9.38
CA LEU A 87 2.67 9.18 10.03
C LEU A 87 2.65 7.83 10.71
N GLN A 88 2.55 7.85 12.04
CA GLN A 88 2.48 6.67 12.87
C GLN A 88 1.13 6.61 13.59
N GLU A 89 0.42 5.48 13.46
CA GLU A 89 -0.79 5.20 14.24
C GLU A 89 -0.42 4.61 15.61
N GLN A 90 -1.41 4.57 16.52
CA GLN A 90 -1.32 3.83 17.77
C GLN A 90 -1.05 2.34 17.50
N SER A 91 -0.27 1.70 18.37
CA SER A 91 0.38 0.40 18.14
C SER A 91 -0.56 -0.79 17.93
N GLN A 92 -1.82 -0.71 18.36
CA GLN A 92 -2.81 -1.78 18.28
C GLN A 92 -3.88 -1.51 17.23
N ILE A 93 -4.24 -0.24 16.99
CA ILE A 93 -5.35 0.15 16.11
C ILE A 93 -5.26 -0.50 14.72
N PRO A 94 -4.10 -0.58 14.05
CA PRO A 94 -3.99 -1.28 12.76
C PRO A 94 -4.34 -2.77 12.84
N SER A 95 -4.35 -3.40 14.02
CA SER A 95 -4.77 -4.79 14.22
C SER A 95 -6.26 -4.96 14.58
N PHE A 96 -7.01 -3.86 14.73
CA PHE A 96 -8.42 -3.88 15.12
C PHE A 96 -9.34 -4.28 13.96
N PRO A 97 -10.61 -4.65 14.25
CA PRO A 97 -11.58 -4.99 13.22
C PRO A 97 -11.73 -3.90 12.15
N THR A 98 -11.99 -4.33 10.91
CA THR A 98 -12.08 -3.44 9.74
C THR A 98 -13.05 -2.27 9.93
N THR A 99 -14.18 -2.51 10.62
CA THR A 99 -15.17 -1.46 10.89
C THR A 99 -14.60 -0.32 11.75
N TYR A 100 -13.75 -0.65 12.73
CA TYR A 100 -13.15 0.36 13.61
C TYR A 100 -12.11 1.19 12.85
N ILE A 101 -11.22 0.55 12.10
CA ILE A 101 -10.16 1.28 11.37
C ILE A 101 -10.74 2.14 10.24
N GLN A 102 -11.88 1.76 9.65
CA GLN A 102 -12.58 2.57 8.65
C GLN A 102 -13.11 3.88 9.23
N THR A 103 -13.42 3.94 10.52
CA THR A 103 -13.95 5.15 11.17
C THR A 103 -12.87 5.92 11.93
N GLU A 104 -11.95 5.23 12.60
CA GLU A 104 -11.02 5.84 13.56
C GLU A 104 -9.59 6.03 13.04
N MET A 105 -9.22 5.39 11.91
CA MET A 105 -7.85 5.43 11.37
C MET A 105 -7.82 6.01 9.95
N HIS A 106 -8.51 5.38 8.99
CA HIS A 106 -8.41 5.73 7.57
C HIS A 106 -8.76 7.20 7.23
N PRO A 107 -9.82 7.82 7.79
CA PRO A 107 -10.14 9.21 7.49
C PRO A 107 -9.02 10.18 7.90
N TYR A 108 -8.37 9.92 9.03
CA TYR A 108 -7.34 10.81 9.60
C TYR A 108 -5.97 10.56 8.96
N ALA A 109 -5.66 9.32 8.59
CA ALA A 109 -4.54 9.01 7.70
C ALA A 109 -4.66 9.79 6.38
N LYS A 110 -5.86 9.80 5.78
CA LYS A 110 -6.13 10.56 4.56
C LYS A 110 -6.00 12.05 4.76
N GLN A 111 -6.57 12.60 5.84
CA GLN A 111 -6.49 14.02 6.14
C GLN A 111 -5.02 14.50 6.23
N LEU A 112 -4.17 13.79 6.99
CA LEU A 112 -2.76 14.15 7.16
C LEU A 112 -1.94 13.95 5.88
N ALA A 113 -2.22 12.88 5.12
CA ALA A 113 -1.58 12.62 3.84
C ALA A 113 -1.92 13.70 2.81
N ASP A 114 -3.19 14.05 2.67
CA ASP A 114 -3.64 15.10 1.75
C ASP A 114 -3.09 16.47 2.15
N LEU A 115 -3.04 16.78 3.45
CA LEU A 115 -2.41 17.99 3.97
C LEU A 115 -0.91 18.07 3.61
N THR A 116 -0.20 16.95 3.73
CA THR A 116 1.22 16.87 3.37
C THR A 116 1.43 17.21 1.89
N LYS A 117 0.66 16.54 1.01
CA LYS A 117 0.77 16.69 -0.45
C LYS A 117 0.28 18.05 -0.95
N SER A 118 -0.67 18.68 -0.26
CA SER A 118 -1.19 20.01 -0.61
C SER A 118 -0.37 21.16 -0.04
N SER A 119 0.45 20.91 0.98
CA SER A 119 1.35 21.92 1.56
C SER A 119 2.69 21.98 0.81
N ASN A 120 3.14 20.86 0.25
CA ASN A 120 4.35 20.78 -0.55
C ASN A 120 4.15 19.84 -1.75
N ALA A 121 4.30 20.36 -2.97
CA ALA A 121 4.23 19.59 -4.22
C ALA A 121 5.17 18.37 -4.24
N CYS A 122 6.34 18.51 -3.60
CA CYS A 122 7.38 17.48 -3.52
C CYS A 122 7.27 16.64 -2.24
N GLY A 123 6.35 17.01 -1.34
CA GLY A 123 6.17 16.39 -0.04
C GLY A 123 5.41 15.08 -0.15
N ASN A 124 5.83 14.09 0.64
CA ASN A 124 5.26 12.75 0.63
C ASN A 124 4.96 12.24 2.05
N PRO A 125 3.77 11.66 2.30
CA PRO A 125 3.52 10.97 3.56
C PRO A 125 4.26 9.63 3.56
N ILE A 126 4.95 9.32 4.66
CA ILE A 126 5.52 8.00 4.94
C ILE A 126 4.73 7.36 6.06
N PHE A 127 4.10 6.22 5.79
CA PHE A 127 3.43 5.43 6.80
C PHE A 127 4.43 4.55 7.55
N PHE A 128 4.57 4.78 8.86
CA PHE A 128 5.49 4.03 9.72
C PHE A 128 4.87 2.67 10.09
N MET A 129 5.13 1.64 9.28
CA MET A 129 4.68 0.29 9.56
C MET A 129 5.37 -0.26 10.81
N THR A 130 4.63 -0.26 11.92
CA THR A 130 5.07 -0.78 13.21
C THR A 130 5.04 -2.32 13.23
N TRP A 131 5.20 -2.91 14.41
CA TRP A 131 5.33 -4.35 14.63
C TRP A 131 4.25 -4.89 15.57
N GLY A 132 3.99 -6.20 15.51
CA GLY A 132 3.18 -6.90 16.51
C GLY A 132 3.84 -6.98 17.89
N TYR A 133 3.05 -7.15 18.95
CA TYR A 133 3.55 -7.35 20.31
C TYR A 133 4.28 -8.69 20.47
N ARG A 134 5.20 -8.79 21.43
CA ARG A 134 6.09 -9.94 21.65
C ARG A 134 5.35 -11.27 21.56
N THR A 135 4.19 -11.35 22.21
CA THR A 135 3.34 -12.54 22.29
C THR A 135 1.95 -12.33 21.68
N GLY A 136 1.75 -11.28 20.88
CA GLY A 136 0.42 -10.84 20.44
C GLY A 136 -0.28 -9.95 21.48
N ASP A 137 -1.51 -9.54 21.15
CA ASP A 137 -2.37 -8.68 21.95
C ASP A 137 -3.36 -9.51 22.75
N ALA A 138 -2.96 -9.88 23.97
CA ALA A 138 -3.76 -10.71 24.87
C ALA A 138 -5.11 -10.07 25.22
N THR A 139 -5.17 -8.73 25.33
CA THR A 139 -6.39 -8.01 25.68
C THR A 139 -7.41 -8.08 24.54
N ASN A 140 -7.01 -7.77 23.30
CA ASN A 140 -7.93 -7.84 22.17
C ASN A 140 -8.24 -9.29 21.74
N CYS A 141 -7.30 -10.21 21.97
CA CYS A 141 -7.54 -11.65 21.86
C CYS A 141 -8.68 -12.10 22.78
N ALA A 142 -8.65 -11.72 24.06
CA ALA A 142 -9.71 -12.02 25.03
C ALA A 142 -11.06 -11.38 24.66
N ASN A 143 -11.04 -10.26 23.93
CA ASN A 143 -12.23 -9.58 23.42
C ASN A 143 -12.74 -10.14 22.08
N GLY A 144 -12.26 -11.31 21.64
CA GLY A 144 -12.78 -12.05 20.49
C GLY A 144 -12.01 -11.85 19.17
N ASN A 145 -10.98 -11.01 19.14
CA ASN A 145 -10.10 -10.91 17.97
C ASN A 145 -9.01 -11.99 18.03
N THR A 146 -9.36 -13.21 17.67
CA THR A 146 -8.45 -14.37 17.82
C THR A 146 -7.19 -14.30 16.95
N LEU A 147 -7.20 -13.49 15.88
CA LEU A 147 -6.05 -13.29 15.01
C LEU A 147 -4.89 -12.59 15.73
N VAL A 148 -5.18 -11.72 16.69
CA VAL A 148 -4.12 -10.97 17.40
C VAL A 148 -3.57 -11.72 18.62
N CYS A 149 -4.03 -12.95 18.89
CA CYS A 149 -3.54 -13.76 20.02
C CYS A 149 -2.06 -14.17 19.89
N THR A 150 -1.48 -14.07 18.69
CA THR A 150 -0.06 -14.35 18.44
C THR A 150 0.64 -13.13 17.86
N TYR A 151 1.97 -13.15 17.93
CA TYR A 151 2.77 -12.12 17.25
C TYR A 151 2.47 -12.11 15.75
N GLU A 152 2.50 -13.27 15.09
CA GLU A 152 2.34 -13.40 13.65
C GLU A 152 1.03 -12.82 13.15
N GLY A 153 -0.09 -13.15 13.81
CA GLY A 153 -1.39 -12.67 13.36
C GLY A 153 -1.62 -11.19 13.63
N MET A 154 -1.07 -10.65 14.74
CA MET A 154 -1.07 -9.20 14.97
C MET A 154 -0.18 -8.46 13.96
N ASP A 155 1.02 -8.96 13.71
CA ASP A 155 1.99 -8.38 12.77
C ASP A 155 1.47 -8.41 11.32
N ASP A 156 0.84 -9.50 10.89
CA ASP A 156 0.21 -9.62 9.57
C ASP A 156 -0.91 -8.58 9.38
N LEU A 157 -1.76 -8.38 10.39
CA LEU A 157 -2.81 -7.36 10.34
C LEU A 157 -2.22 -5.94 10.28
N ILE A 158 -1.24 -5.63 11.14
CA ILE A 158 -0.56 -4.32 11.15
C ILE A 158 0.06 -4.04 9.78
N ALA A 159 0.81 -4.99 9.23
CA ALA A 159 1.46 -4.85 7.93
C ALA A 159 0.43 -4.64 6.81
N SER A 160 -0.65 -5.41 6.80
CA SER A 160 -1.75 -5.23 5.82
C SER A 160 -2.36 -3.83 5.93
N ARG A 161 -2.65 -3.33 7.13
CA ARG A 161 -3.33 -2.03 7.30
C ARG A 161 -2.46 -0.83 6.97
N TYR A 162 -1.17 -0.88 7.28
CA TYR A 162 -0.24 0.15 6.82
C TYR A 162 -0.07 0.13 5.30
N THR A 163 -0.09 -1.04 4.68
CA THR A 163 -0.07 -1.17 3.21
C THR A 163 -1.33 -0.57 2.59
N ASP A 164 -2.52 -0.90 3.12
CA ASP A 164 -3.80 -0.33 2.68
C ASP A 164 -3.79 1.20 2.82
N MET A 165 -3.34 1.73 3.97
CA MET A 165 -3.23 3.17 4.21
C MET A 165 -2.31 3.86 3.20
N ALA A 166 -1.14 3.28 2.92
CA ALA A 166 -0.20 3.86 1.98
C ALA A 166 -0.73 3.84 0.54
N GLN A 167 -1.37 2.74 0.12
CA GLN A 167 -1.95 2.62 -1.21
C GLN A 167 -3.10 3.62 -1.43
N ILE A 168 -4.05 3.69 -0.48
CA ILE A 168 -5.22 4.59 -0.57
C ILE A 168 -4.80 6.06 -0.62
N ASN A 169 -3.70 6.40 0.05
CA ASN A 169 -3.26 7.79 0.19
C ASN A 169 -2.11 8.18 -0.73
N GLU A 170 -1.67 7.28 -1.63
CA GLU A 170 -0.46 7.45 -2.43
C GLU A 170 0.77 7.84 -1.60
N GLY A 171 0.90 7.20 -0.42
CA GLY A 171 2.02 7.37 0.49
C GLY A 171 3.05 6.26 0.36
N LEU A 172 4.19 6.48 1.01
CA LEU A 172 5.31 5.55 1.08
C LEU A 172 5.17 4.69 2.34
N ILE A 173 5.89 3.57 2.41
CA ILE A 173 5.92 2.72 3.60
C ILE A 173 7.35 2.68 4.16
N SER A 174 7.49 2.87 5.48
CA SER A 174 8.70 2.48 6.21
C SER A 174 8.45 1.11 6.88
N PRO A 175 8.97 -0.01 6.32
CA PRO A 175 8.55 -1.37 6.66
C PRO A 175 9.27 -1.94 7.90
N VAL A 176 9.30 -1.18 9.00
CA VAL A 176 10.04 -1.57 10.21
C VAL A 176 9.51 -2.89 10.79
N GLY A 177 8.19 -3.09 10.82
CA GLY A 177 7.58 -4.35 11.24
C GLY A 177 8.08 -5.57 10.45
N LYS A 178 8.27 -5.41 9.13
CA LYS A 178 8.80 -6.48 8.28
C LYS A 178 10.25 -6.81 8.63
N VAL A 179 11.08 -5.79 8.86
CA VAL A 179 12.47 -5.96 9.30
C VAL A 179 12.53 -6.65 10.66
N TRP A 180 11.69 -6.21 11.60
CA TRP A 180 11.55 -6.83 12.92
C TRP A 180 11.19 -8.31 12.83
N ARG A 181 10.21 -8.66 12.01
CA ARG A 181 9.81 -10.06 11.80
C ARG A 181 10.97 -10.91 11.29
N THR A 182 11.70 -10.40 10.30
CA THR A 182 12.87 -11.10 9.75
C THR A 182 13.93 -11.33 10.83
N ILE A 183 14.24 -10.31 11.65
CA ILE A 183 15.20 -10.46 12.77
C ILE A 183 14.69 -11.50 13.77
N ARG A 184 13.42 -11.43 14.20
CA ARG A 184 12.85 -12.41 15.15
C ARG A 184 12.93 -13.85 14.65
N GLN A 185 12.72 -14.06 13.35
CA GLN A 185 12.72 -15.40 12.74
C GLN A 185 14.14 -15.95 12.54
N GLN A 186 15.09 -15.11 12.13
CA GLN A 186 16.45 -15.55 11.79
C GLN A 186 17.44 -15.45 12.95
N TYR A 187 17.21 -14.52 13.88
CA TYR A 187 18.09 -14.19 15.00
C TYR A 187 17.27 -14.03 16.30
N PRO A 188 16.62 -15.10 16.80
CA PRO A 188 15.69 -15.02 17.94
C PRO A 188 16.33 -14.57 19.26
N LEU A 189 17.67 -14.57 19.36
CA LEU A 189 18.41 -14.07 20.53
C LEU A 189 18.59 -12.54 20.52
N MET A 190 18.38 -11.88 19.37
CA MET A 190 18.41 -10.41 19.28
C MET A 190 17.07 -9.85 19.77
N ASP A 191 17.00 -9.51 21.06
CA ASP A 191 15.75 -9.05 21.66
C ASP A 191 15.39 -7.62 21.22
N LEU A 192 14.35 -7.53 20.38
CA LEU A 192 13.87 -6.26 19.82
C LEU A 192 12.99 -5.47 20.80
N TYR A 193 12.50 -6.08 21.86
CA TYR A 193 11.53 -5.47 22.75
C TYR A 193 12.14 -5.06 24.08
N SER A 194 11.54 -4.03 24.68
CA SER A 194 11.71 -3.74 26.09
C SER A 194 11.02 -4.83 26.95
N SER A 195 11.10 -4.69 28.27
CA SER A 195 10.49 -5.62 29.23
C SER A 195 8.97 -5.72 29.11
N ASP A 196 8.32 -4.70 28.53
CA ASP A 196 6.86 -4.67 28.36
C ASP A 196 6.35 -5.50 27.17
N GLY A 197 7.25 -6.02 26.32
CA GLY A 197 6.89 -6.79 25.14
C GLY A 197 6.19 -5.99 24.03
N SER A 198 6.26 -4.66 24.06
CA SER A 198 5.63 -3.76 23.08
C SER A 198 6.62 -2.70 22.58
N HIS A 199 7.14 -1.88 23.50
CA HIS A 199 8.12 -0.84 23.16
C HIS A 199 9.44 -1.43 22.66
N PRO A 200 10.18 -0.68 21.81
CA PRO A 200 11.44 -1.16 21.29
C PRO A 200 12.54 -1.14 22.35
N SER A 201 13.37 -2.18 22.37
CA SER A 201 14.71 -2.10 22.95
C SER A 201 15.56 -1.14 22.12
N TYR A 202 16.74 -0.77 22.61
CA TYR A 202 17.68 0.03 21.81
C TYR A 202 18.01 -0.65 20.47
N LEU A 203 18.16 -1.99 20.48
CA LEU A 203 18.39 -2.80 19.28
C LEU A 203 17.19 -2.73 18.32
N GLY A 204 15.96 -2.81 18.84
CA GLY A 204 14.74 -2.61 18.06
C GLY A 204 14.64 -1.22 17.42
N SER A 205 15.00 -0.16 18.16
CA SER A 205 15.04 1.22 17.64
C SER A 205 16.13 1.42 16.59
N MET A 206 17.29 0.77 16.72
CA MET A 206 18.32 0.81 15.68
C MET A 206 17.88 0.11 14.39
N ALA A 207 17.15 -1.01 14.47
CA ALA A 207 16.54 -1.64 13.30
C ALA A 207 15.53 -0.71 12.59
N ALA A 208 14.73 0.02 13.37
CA ALA A 208 13.85 1.05 12.83
C ALA A 208 14.66 2.19 12.18
N ALA A 209 15.75 2.63 12.81
CA ALA A 209 16.56 3.75 12.34
C ALA A 209 17.25 3.46 11.00
N TYR A 210 17.86 2.27 10.83
CA TYR A 210 18.43 1.87 9.54
C TYR A 210 17.37 1.73 8.44
N THR A 211 16.18 1.24 8.80
CA THR A 211 15.04 1.13 7.88
C THR A 211 14.63 2.51 7.38
N PHE A 212 14.43 3.48 8.29
CA PHE A 212 14.08 4.84 7.91
C PHE A 212 15.18 5.54 7.11
N TYR A 213 16.45 5.42 7.51
CA TYR A 213 17.57 5.95 6.72
C TYR A 213 17.52 5.44 5.27
N THR A 214 17.31 4.13 5.09
CA THR A 214 17.21 3.50 3.77
C THR A 214 16.06 4.08 2.96
N ILE A 215 14.89 4.31 3.56
CA ILE A 215 13.71 4.86 2.87
C ILE A 215 13.89 6.35 2.54
N LEU A 216 14.38 7.15 3.49
CA LEU A 216 14.50 8.60 3.35
C LEU A 216 15.57 9.01 2.34
N PHE A 217 16.69 8.29 2.34
CA PHE A 217 17.85 8.61 1.51
C PHE A 217 18.00 7.70 0.29
N LYS A 218 17.24 6.59 0.22
CA LYS A 218 17.30 5.57 -0.85
C LYS A 218 18.73 5.05 -1.05
N LYS A 219 19.44 4.84 0.06
CA LYS A 219 20.84 4.41 0.10
C LYS A 219 20.98 3.06 0.81
N ASN A 220 21.99 2.30 0.40
CA ASN A 220 22.31 1.04 1.05
C ASN A 220 22.68 1.30 2.53
N PRO A 221 21.96 0.70 3.50
CA PRO A 221 22.24 0.89 4.94
C PRO A 221 23.61 0.38 5.38
N GLU A 222 24.23 -0.54 4.63
CA GLU A 222 25.56 -1.08 4.95
C GLU A 222 26.69 -0.05 4.79
N LEU A 223 26.42 1.06 4.08
CA LEU A 223 27.37 2.17 3.96
C LEU A 223 27.45 3.04 5.21
N ALA A 224 26.44 2.97 6.09
CA ALA A 224 26.45 3.73 7.34
C ALA A 224 27.51 3.18 8.30
N THR A 225 28.33 4.08 8.86
CA THR A 225 29.38 3.72 9.81
C THR A 225 28.93 3.84 11.27
N PHE A 226 27.88 4.62 11.53
CA PHE A 226 27.27 4.70 12.86
C PHE A 226 26.66 3.36 13.25
N ASN A 227 26.92 2.92 14.50
CA ASN A 227 26.40 1.68 15.08
C ASN A 227 25.62 1.92 16.39
N GLY A 228 25.63 3.15 16.92
CA GLY A 228 25.13 3.43 18.26
C GLY A 228 25.86 2.58 19.31
N ASN A 229 25.08 2.04 20.25
CA ASN A 229 25.58 1.14 21.30
C ASN A 229 25.59 -0.36 20.90
N LEU A 230 25.25 -0.69 19.66
CA LEU A 230 25.27 -2.09 19.20
C LEU A 230 26.70 -2.58 18.98
N THR A 231 26.90 -3.88 19.17
CA THR A 231 28.12 -4.53 18.68
C THR A 231 28.19 -4.45 17.16
N THR A 232 29.40 -4.53 16.61
CA THR A 232 29.60 -4.53 15.16
C THR A 232 28.86 -5.69 14.47
N THR A 233 28.80 -6.85 15.12
CA THR A 233 28.07 -8.01 14.59
C THR A 233 26.57 -7.75 14.52
N GLU A 234 25.97 -7.24 15.60
CA GLU A 234 24.53 -6.92 15.62
C GLU A 234 24.18 -5.86 14.58
N SER A 235 24.99 -4.79 14.48
CA SER A 235 24.71 -3.72 13.52
C SER A 235 24.85 -4.21 12.07
N GLN A 236 25.84 -5.04 11.76
CA GLN A 236 26.02 -5.65 10.43
C GLN A 236 24.84 -6.57 10.06
N VAL A 237 24.39 -7.42 11.00
CA VAL A 237 23.21 -8.28 10.79
C VAL A 237 21.98 -7.44 10.47
N ILE A 238 21.69 -6.40 11.27
CA ILE A 238 20.53 -5.55 11.04
C ILE A 238 20.64 -4.81 9.70
N LYS A 239 21.79 -4.21 9.38
CA LYS A 239 22.02 -3.52 8.11
C LYS A 239 21.79 -4.45 6.92
N SER A 240 22.28 -5.69 6.99
CA SER A 240 22.09 -6.67 5.91
C SER A 240 20.63 -7.07 5.75
N ILE A 241 19.90 -7.28 6.85
CA ILE A 241 18.45 -7.56 6.80
C ILE A 241 17.70 -6.38 6.19
N VAL A 242 18.01 -5.15 6.61
CA VAL A 242 17.37 -3.95 6.06
C VAL A 242 17.69 -3.80 4.57
N LYS A 243 18.94 -4.03 4.15
CA LYS A 243 19.29 -4.01 2.73
C LYS A 243 18.42 -4.99 1.94
N ASN A 244 18.43 -6.26 2.35
CA ASN A 244 17.75 -7.33 1.61
C ASN A 244 16.21 -7.20 1.67
N THR A 245 15.65 -6.67 2.76
CA THR A 245 14.20 -6.53 2.92
C THR A 245 13.66 -5.21 2.33
N VAL A 246 14.48 -4.16 2.32
CA VAL A 246 14.04 -2.79 2.06
C VAL A 246 14.77 -2.18 0.86
N TYR A 247 16.09 -2.04 0.92
CA TYR A 247 16.86 -1.36 -0.13
C TYR A 247 16.78 -2.08 -1.48
N ASP A 248 16.90 -3.40 -1.49
CA ASP A 248 16.83 -4.19 -2.73
C ASP A 248 15.38 -4.32 -3.27
N HIS A 249 14.39 -3.81 -2.51
CA HIS A 249 12.96 -3.95 -2.79
C HIS A 249 12.18 -2.63 -2.59
N LEU A 250 12.77 -1.47 -2.89
CA LEU A 250 12.14 -0.16 -2.67
C LEU A 250 10.76 -0.03 -3.33
N ASN A 251 10.53 -0.64 -4.49
CA ASN A 251 9.23 -0.61 -5.16
C ASN A 251 8.12 -1.34 -4.36
N THR A 252 8.46 -2.40 -3.62
CA THR A 252 7.51 -3.10 -2.73
C THR A 252 6.94 -2.17 -1.66
N TRP A 253 7.72 -1.16 -1.27
CA TRP A 253 7.38 -0.18 -0.25
C TRP A 253 6.84 1.14 -0.83
N LEU A 254 6.40 1.07 -2.10
CA LEU A 254 5.78 2.15 -2.86
C LEU A 254 6.70 3.37 -3.06
N ILE A 255 8.01 3.22 -2.85
CA ILE A 255 8.95 4.35 -2.91
C ILE A 255 9.08 4.87 -4.34
N GLU A 256 9.35 3.99 -5.31
CA GLU A 256 9.48 4.40 -6.71
C GLU A 256 8.14 4.89 -7.30
N ALA A 257 7.03 4.26 -6.91
CA ALA A 257 5.71 4.57 -7.42
C ALA A 257 5.12 5.88 -6.86
N ASN A 258 5.40 6.20 -5.59
CA ASN A 258 4.76 7.33 -4.89
C ASN A 258 5.71 8.48 -4.56
N ASP A 259 7.03 8.28 -4.54
CA ASP A 259 7.99 9.37 -4.30
C ASP A 259 8.28 10.18 -5.57
N VAL A 260 7.21 10.72 -6.15
CA VAL A 260 7.20 11.58 -7.34
C VAL A 260 6.30 12.78 -7.08
N ALA A 261 6.62 13.93 -7.68
CA ALA A 261 5.82 15.14 -7.53
C ALA A 261 4.52 15.09 -8.34
N SER A 262 4.55 14.46 -9.53
CA SER A 262 3.38 14.31 -10.40
C SER A 262 2.25 13.52 -9.72
N ARG A 263 1.03 14.04 -9.78
CA ARG A 263 -0.19 13.43 -9.21
C ARG A 263 -1.39 13.73 -10.08
N PHE A 264 -2.32 12.77 -10.16
CA PHE A 264 -3.59 12.98 -10.86
C PHE A 264 -4.73 12.10 -10.35
N GLY A 265 -5.94 12.59 -10.50
CA GLY A 265 -7.19 11.83 -10.35
C GLY A 265 -7.83 11.52 -11.69
N TYR A 266 -8.79 10.61 -11.69
CA TYR A 266 -9.63 10.35 -12.86
C TYR A 266 -11.04 9.95 -12.45
N GLN A 267 -12.00 10.24 -13.31
CA GLN A 267 -13.40 9.82 -13.15
C GLN A 267 -13.95 9.36 -14.50
N THR A 268 -14.58 8.19 -14.51
CA THR A 268 -15.32 7.71 -15.69
C THR A 268 -16.65 8.47 -15.79
N ILE A 269 -16.85 9.20 -16.89
CA ILE A 269 -18.02 10.08 -17.13
C ILE A 269 -18.93 9.59 -18.28
N GLY A 270 -18.69 8.37 -18.78
CA GLY A 270 -19.48 7.70 -19.81
C GLY A 270 -19.20 6.20 -19.84
N THR A 271 -19.60 5.50 -20.90
CA THR A 271 -19.31 4.06 -21.03
C THR A 271 -17.83 3.76 -21.27
N SER A 272 -17.12 4.67 -21.94
CA SER A 272 -15.69 4.55 -22.24
C SER A 272 -14.94 5.89 -22.18
N THR A 273 -15.57 6.93 -21.65
CA THR A 273 -14.97 8.27 -21.53
C THR A 273 -14.52 8.52 -20.10
N VAL A 274 -13.27 8.96 -19.95
CA VAL A 274 -12.63 9.29 -18.66
C VAL A 274 -12.18 10.75 -18.67
N GLN A 275 -12.55 11.47 -17.62
CA GLN A 275 -12.02 12.78 -17.32
C GLN A 275 -10.81 12.62 -16.40
N PHE A 276 -9.68 13.23 -16.77
CA PHE A 276 -8.47 13.28 -15.96
C PHE A 276 -8.32 14.64 -15.31
N THR A 277 -7.84 14.66 -14.07
CA THR A 277 -7.63 15.88 -13.29
C THR A 277 -6.19 15.92 -12.78
N ASN A 278 -5.43 16.91 -13.21
CA ASN A 278 -4.12 17.21 -12.62
C ASN A 278 -4.28 17.54 -11.14
N GLN A 279 -3.44 16.94 -10.29
CA GLN A 279 -3.35 17.23 -8.86
C GLN A 279 -1.92 17.64 -8.47
N THR A 280 -1.04 17.84 -9.46
CA THR A 280 0.33 18.28 -9.27
C THR A 280 0.35 19.78 -9.02
N GLN A 281 0.89 20.20 -7.88
CA GLN A 281 1.07 21.61 -7.57
C GLN A 281 2.30 22.17 -8.30
N ASN A 282 2.22 23.45 -8.71
CA ASN A 282 3.30 24.22 -9.33
C ASN A 282 3.89 23.62 -10.63
N ALA A 283 3.18 22.68 -11.27
CA ALA A 283 3.53 22.19 -12.60
C ALA A 283 3.13 23.22 -13.67
N THR A 284 3.96 23.40 -14.69
CA THR A 284 3.66 24.26 -15.86
C THR A 284 3.65 23.47 -17.17
N ILE A 285 4.09 22.21 -17.15
CA ILE A 285 4.13 21.30 -18.29
C ILE A 285 3.33 20.05 -17.93
N PHE A 286 2.50 19.61 -18.88
CA PHE A 286 1.70 18.40 -18.76
C PHE A 286 1.89 17.53 -20.00
N ALA A 287 2.27 16.28 -19.80
CA ALA A 287 2.34 15.30 -20.87
C ALA A 287 1.63 14.01 -20.43
N TRP A 288 0.45 13.79 -21.01
CA TRP A 288 -0.39 12.63 -20.78
C TRP A 288 -0.12 11.55 -21.82
N ASN A 289 -0.08 10.30 -21.37
CA ASN A 289 -0.18 9.11 -22.22
C ASN A 289 -1.32 8.25 -21.67
N PHE A 290 -2.33 7.97 -22.50
CA PHE A 290 -3.52 7.24 -22.06
C PHE A 290 -3.36 5.72 -22.11
N GLY A 291 -2.20 5.20 -22.52
CA GLY A 291 -1.91 3.77 -22.57
C GLY A 291 -2.52 3.04 -23.79
N ASP A 292 -3.19 3.77 -24.69
CA ASP A 292 -3.79 3.26 -25.93
C ASP A 292 -3.12 3.81 -27.21
N GLY A 293 -1.99 4.51 -27.05
CA GLY A 293 -1.26 5.19 -28.12
C GLY A 293 -1.60 6.67 -28.28
N ASN A 294 -2.66 7.17 -27.64
CA ASN A 294 -3.00 8.60 -27.65
C ASN A 294 -2.32 9.37 -26.51
N ILE A 295 -2.08 10.66 -26.76
CA ILE A 295 -1.42 11.58 -25.84
C ILE A 295 -2.17 12.91 -25.73
N SER A 296 -1.89 13.70 -24.69
CA SER A 296 -2.40 15.07 -24.55
C SER A 296 -1.43 15.97 -23.80
N ALA A 297 -1.48 17.27 -24.10
CA ALA A 297 -0.75 18.32 -23.38
C ALA A 297 -1.66 19.26 -22.56
N LEU A 298 -2.97 18.97 -22.53
CA LEU A 298 -3.90 19.72 -21.69
C LEU A 298 -3.69 19.39 -20.22
N GLU A 299 -3.93 20.37 -19.34
CA GLU A 299 -3.84 20.13 -17.89
C GLU A 299 -4.87 19.09 -17.41
N ASN A 300 -6.13 19.23 -17.85
CA ASN A 300 -7.25 18.37 -17.45
C ASN A 300 -7.97 17.80 -18.69
N PRO A 301 -7.41 16.80 -19.38
CA PRO A 301 -7.99 16.25 -20.60
C PRO A 301 -9.17 15.31 -20.31
N THR A 302 -10.06 15.18 -21.30
CA THR A 302 -11.02 14.08 -21.39
C THR A 302 -10.58 13.16 -22.52
N HIS A 303 -10.63 11.84 -22.29
CA HIS A 303 -10.26 10.83 -23.28
C HIS A 303 -11.34 9.74 -23.40
N THR A 304 -11.59 9.28 -24.62
CA THR A 304 -12.57 8.22 -24.91
C THR A 304 -11.85 7.00 -25.49
N TYR A 305 -11.95 5.87 -24.80
CA TYR A 305 -11.37 4.60 -25.22
C TYR A 305 -12.27 3.89 -26.23
N SER A 306 -11.66 3.32 -27.27
CA SER A 306 -12.36 2.59 -28.33
C SER A 306 -12.75 1.16 -27.93
N ALA A 307 -12.06 0.58 -26.94
CA ALA A 307 -12.27 -0.78 -26.47
C ALA A 307 -12.24 -0.84 -24.93
N PRO A 308 -12.93 -1.82 -24.31
CA PRO A 308 -12.72 -2.14 -22.91
C PRO A 308 -11.33 -2.75 -22.70
N GLY A 309 -10.73 -2.49 -21.54
CA GLY A 309 -9.38 -2.94 -21.22
C GLY A 309 -8.81 -2.26 -19.98
N ASN A 310 -7.61 -2.69 -19.57
CA ASN A 310 -6.83 -2.04 -18.53
C ASN A 310 -5.73 -1.21 -19.20
N TYR A 311 -5.75 0.10 -18.96
CA TYR A 311 -4.83 1.04 -19.57
C TYR A 311 -3.89 1.62 -18.52
N GLN A 312 -2.59 1.60 -18.78
CA GLN A 312 -1.58 2.25 -17.93
C GLN A 312 -1.47 3.72 -18.32
N VAL A 313 -2.28 4.56 -17.68
CA VAL A 313 -2.30 6.00 -17.94
C VAL A 313 -1.17 6.67 -17.16
N SER A 314 -0.41 7.54 -17.81
CA SER A 314 0.64 8.32 -17.15
C SER A 314 0.53 9.81 -17.39
N LEU A 315 0.94 10.58 -16.37
CA LEU A 315 1.12 12.02 -16.40
C LEU A 315 2.57 12.34 -16.06
N THR A 316 3.24 13.07 -16.95
CA THR A 316 4.56 13.66 -16.70
C THR A 316 4.42 15.17 -16.52
N THR A 317 5.03 15.70 -15.45
CA THR A 317 5.07 17.14 -15.18
C THR A 317 6.46 17.58 -14.74
N ASN A 318 6.71 18.89 -14.79
CA ASN A 318 7.97 19.53 -14.40
C ASN A 318 7.95 20.15 -12.99
N ALA A 319 7.14 19.61 -12.07
CA ALA A 319 7.10 20.11 -10.69
C ALA A 319 8.43 19.89 -9.96
N CYS A 320 8.74 20.73 -8.97
CA CYS A 320 9.93 20.58 -8.12
C CYS A 320 11.28 20.69 -8.88
N GLY A 321 11.28 21.32 -10.06
CA GLY A 321 12.49 21.41 -10.90
C GLY A 321 12.93 20.08 -11.52
N ILE A 322 12.09 19.05 -11.43
CA ILE A 322 12.35 17.72 -11.98
C ILE A 322 11.18 17.29 -12.87
N ASN A 323 11.47 16.62 -13.97
CA ASN A 323 10.42 15.92 -14.70
C ASN A 323 10.14 14.60 -14.00
N SER A 324 8.93 14.43 -13.48
CA SER A 324 8.51 13.20 -12.82
C SER A 324 7.24 12.64 -13.45
N THR A 325 7.11 11.32 -13.47
CA THR A 325 5.98 10.63 -14.11
C THR A 325 5.21 9.82 -13.07
N LYS A 326 3.90 10.01 -13.04
CA LYS A 326 2.97 9.17 -12.27
C LYS A 326 2.19 8.29 -13.22
N THR A 327 2.01 7.01 -12.86
CA THR A 327 1.23 6.05 -13.65
C THR A 327 0.14 5.43 -12.79
N LYS A 328 -1.08 5.29 -13.35
CA LYS A 328 -2.21 4.59 -12.74
C LYS A 328 -2.85 3.63 -13.75
N SER A 329 -3.35 2.51 -13.25
CA SER A 329 -4.14 1.58 -14.05
C SER A 329 -5.60 2.06 -14.10
N VAL A 330 -6.12 2.29 -15.31
CA VAL A 330 -7.51 2.68 -15.55
C VAL A 330 -8.22 1.53 -16.25
N THR A 331 -9.19 0.93 -15.58
CA THR A 331 -10.03 -0.12 -16.16
C THR A 331 -11.24 0.49 -16.85
N ILE A 332 -11.34 0.26 -18.16
CA ILE A 332 -12.52 0.56 -18.96
C ILE A 332 -13.31 -0.74 -19.11
N SER A 333 -14.48 -0.77 -18.50
CA SER A 333 -15.44 -1.87 -18.64
C SER A 333 -16.65 -1.39 -19.41
N ASN A 334 -17.25 -2.26 -20.22
CA ASN A 334 -18.58 -2.02 -20.75
C ASN A 334 -19.58 -2.03 -19.59
N LEU A 335 -19.85 -0.88 -19.00
CA LEU A 335 -20.97 -0.68 -18.08
C LEU A 335 -22.25 -0.52 -18.89
N GLY A 336 -22.60 -1.56 -19.64
CA GLY A 336 -23.89 -1.67 -20.30
C GLY A 336 -24.93 -2.13 -19.28
N ILE A 337 -25.94 -1.31 -19.03
CA ILE A 337 -27.19 -1.71 -18.35
C ILE A 337 -28.08 -2.54 -19.30
N ASN A 338 -27.72 -2.58 -20.59
CA ASN A 338 -28.32 -3.51 -21.53
C ASN A 338 -27.94 -4.91 -21.08
N GLU A 339 -28.93 -5.73 -20.72
CA GLU A 339 -28.73 -7.17 -20.76
C GLU A 339 -28.09 -7.48 -22.11
N PHE A 340 -26.93 -8.12 -22.07
CA PHE A 340 -26.28 -8.61 -23.27
C PHE A 340 -27.32 -9.50 -23.96
N ASN A 341 -27.95 -9.02 -25.03
CA ASN A 341 -28.91 -9.76 -25.88
C ASN A 341 -28.24 -10.91 -26.65
N GLY A 342 -27.08 -11.36 -26.17
CA GLY A 342 -26.37 -12.56 -26.60
C GLY A 342 -26.09 -13.50 -25.44
N ASN A 343 -26.88 -13.48 -24.35
CA ASN A 343 -26.83 -14.57 -23.37
C ASN A 343 -27.36 -15.83 -24.08
N PRO A 344 -26.53 -16.88 -24.28
CA PRO A 344 -26.99 -18.12 -24.90
C PRO A 344 -27.96 -18.91 -23.98
N VAL A 345 -28.21 -18.38 -22.78
CA VAL A 345 -28.92 -19.05 -21.72
C VAL A 345 -30.07 -18.21 -21.18
N GLN A 346 -31.29 -18.75 -21.25
CA GLN A 346 -32.46 -18.20 -20.56
C GLN A 346 -32.73 -18.98 -19.28
N ILE A 347 -32.87 -18.26 -18.16
CA ILE A 347 -33.06 -18.87 -16.83
C ILE A 347 -34.42 -18.45 -16.26
N TYR A 348 -35.32 -19.41 -16.05
CA TYR A 348 -36.70 -19.17 -15.61
C TYR A 348 -37.32 -20.39 -14.90
N PRO A 349 -38.36 -20.23 -14.07
CA PRO A 349 -38.89 -18.95 -13.61
C PRO A 349 -37.91 -18.28 -12.65
N ASN A 350 -37.92 -16.95 -12.63
CA ASN A 350 -37.18 -16.15 -11.66
C ASN A 350 -38.05 -14.93 -11.31
N PRO A 351 -38.73 -14.90 -10.15
CA PRO A 351 -38.52 -15.75 -8.97
C PRO A 351 -38.90 -17.23 -9.15
N VAL A 352 -38.20 -18.11 -8.45
CA VAL A 352 -38.32 -19.58 -8.51
C VAL A 352 -38.88 -20.15 -7.22
N HIS A 353 -39.68 -21.22 -7.33
CA HIS A 353 -40.12 -22.02 -6.20
C HIS A 353 -39.31 -23.31 -6.06
N ASN A 354 -39.49 -24.30 -6.94
CA ASN A 354 -38.92 -25.63 -6.70
C ASN A 354 -37.68 -25.95 -7.55
N PHE A 355 -37.62 -25.42 -8.77
CA PHE A 355 -36.53 -25.67 -9.71
C PHE A 355 -36.46 -24.54 -10.73
N VAL A 356 -35.26 -24.24 -11.19
CA VAL A 356 -35.04 -23.27 -12.28
C VAL A 356 -34.66 -24.01 -13.55
N ASN A 357 -35.27 -23.66 -14.66
CA ASN A 357 -34.93 -24.13 -16.00
C ASN A 357 -33.90 -23.20 -16.62
N ILE A 358 -33.02 -23.80 -17.41
CA ILE A 358 -31.90 -23.17 -18.10
C ILE A 358 -32.04 -23.60 -19.57
N ILE A 359 -32.67 -22.78 -20.42
CA ILE A 359 -32.74 -23.04 -21.87
C ILE A 359 -31.42 -22.60 -22.48
N THR A 360 -30.79 -23.50 -23.24
CA THR A 360 -29.54 -23.25 -23.97
C THR A 360 -29.35 -24.33 -25.02
N ASP A 361 -28.85 -23.94 -26.20
CA ASP A 361 -28.36 -24.85 -27.25
C ASP A 361 -26.89 -25.24 -27.04
N GLN A 362 -26.17 -24.53 -26.17
CA GLN A 362 -24.77 -24.75 -25.84
C GLN A 362 -24.57 -25.70 -24.64
N LYS A 363 -23.43 -26.41 -24.62
CA LYS A 363 -22.98 -27.18 -23.45
C LYS A 363 -22.71 -26.23 -22.27
N LEU A 364 -23.37 -26.52 -21.15
CA LEU A 364 -23.29 -25.74 -19.92
C LEU A 364 -22.41 -26.45 -18.88
N SER A 365 -21.63 -25.69 -18.12
CA SER A 365 -20.97 -26.17 -16.89
C SER A 365 -21.23 -25.19 -15.76
N ILE A 366 -21.78 -25.65 -14.64
CA ILE A 366 -21.96 -24.79 -13.45
C ILE A 366 -20.64 -24.73 -12.69
N ILE A 367 -20.20 -23.51 -12.37
CA ILE A 367 -19.00 -23.23 -11.58
C ILE A 367 -19.39 -23.18 -10.10
N SER A 368 -20.43 -22.41 -9.77
CA SER A 368 -20.91 -22.28 -8.39
C SER A 368 -22.35 -21.80 -8.33
N LEU A 369 -23.08 -22.25 -7.31
CA LEU A 369 -24.32 -21.63 -6.86
C LEU A 369 -24.07 -21.10 -5.45
N THR A 370 -24.17 -19.80 -5.23
CA THR A 370 -23.85 -19.16 -3.94
C THR A 370 -25.01 -18.34 -3.43
N ASP A 371 -25.17 -18.21 -2.11
CA ASP A 371 -26.08 -17.22 -1.52
C ASP A 371 -25.42 -15.83 -1.40
N ILE A 372 -26.14 -14.85 -0.87
CA ILE A 372 -25.64 -13.46 -0.73
C ILE A 372 -24.43 -13.31 0.20
N SER A 373 -24.16 -14.26 1.10
CA SER A 373 -22.97 -14.24 1.94
C SER A 373 -21.78 -14.96 1.30
N GLY A 374 -21.95 -15.46 0.06
CA GLY A 374 -20.92 -16.18 -0.68
C GLY A 374 -20.81 -17.66 -0.33
N ARG A 375 -21.70 -18.21 0.50
CA ARG A 375 -21.68 -19.64 0.84
C ARG A 375 -22.13 -20.44 -0.38
N ALA A 376 -21.33 -21.43 -0.76
CA ALA A 376 -21.64 -22.34 -1.86
C ALA A 376 -22.73 -23.35 -1.47
N LEU A 377 -23.73 -23.49 -2.33
CA LEU A 377 -24.77 -24.51 -2.26
C LEU A 377 -24.39 -25.69 -3.15
N LYS A 378 -24.63 -26.90 -2.63
CA LYS A 378 -24.67 -28.10 -3.47
C LYS A 378 -25.80 -27.95 -4.48
N HIS A 379 -25.53 -28.34 -5.72
CA HIS A 379 -26.47 -28.25 -6.82
C HIS A 379 -26.33 -29.47 -7.72
N ASP A 380 -27.46 -29.96 -8.22
CA ASP A 380 -27.52 -31.01 -9.22
C ASP A 380 -28.03 -30.43 -10.54
N LEU A 381 -27.24 -30.55 -11.60
CA LEU A 381 -27.64 -30.11 -12.93
C LEU A 381 -28.27 -31.28 -13.68
N LYS A 382 -29.59 -31.22 -13.93
CA LYS A 382 -30.32 -32.26 -14.67
C LYS A 382 -30.56 -31.81 -16.10
N LYS A 383 -30.25 -32.66 -17.09
CA LYS A 383 -30.48 -32.36 -18.51
C LYS A 383 -31.98 -32.43 -18.84
N THR A 384 -32.47 -31.52 -19.68
CA THR A 384 -33.84 -31.49 -20.20
C THR A 384 -33.80 -31.44 -21.74
N GLU A 385 -34.96 -31.50 -22.40
CA GLU A 385 -35.06 -31.46 -23.87
C GLU A 385 -34.42 -30.19 -24.47
N ASN A 386 -34.61 -29.03 -23.82
CA ASN A 386 -34.18 -27.72 -24.32
C ASN A 386 -33.04 -27.10 -23.48
N GLY A 387 -32.34 -27.89 -22.66
CA GLY A 387 -31.21 -27.42 -21.86
C GLY A 387 -31.06 -28.19 -20.54
N TYR A 388 -31.21 -27.49 -19.42
CA TYR A 388 -30.99 -28.04 -18.08
C TYR A 388 -32.00 -27.53 -17.05
N THR A 389 -32.03 -28.17 -15.88
CA THR A 389 -32.75 -27.70 -14.70
C THR A 389 -31.91 -27.90 -13.44
N ILE A 390 -32.01 -26.96 -12.50
CA ILE A 390 -31.39 -27.04 -11.17
C ILE A 390 -32.50 -27.08 -10.13
N PRO A 391 -32.65 -28.18 -9.38
CA PRO A 391 -33.58 -28.24 -8.27
C PRO A 391 -33.11 -27.40 -7.08
N LEU A 392 -34.05 -26.67 -6.47
CA LEU A 392 -33.82 -25.74 -5.36
C LEU A 392 -34.74 -26.01 -4.16
N TYR A 393 -35.31 -27.22 -4.06
CA TYR A 393 -36.21 -27.61 -2.97
C TYR A 393 -35.55 -27.56 -1.58
N HIS A 394 -34.21 -27.67 -1.50
CA HIS A 394 -33.46 -27.56 -0.25
C HIS A 394 -32.93 -26.14 0.04
N ALA A 395 -33.06 -25.22 -0.92
CA ALA A 395 -32.61 -23.85 -0.74
C ALA A 395 -33.65 -23.04 0.02
N ILE A 396 -33.22 -22.31 1.05
CA ILE A 396 -34.09 -21.37 1.77
C ILE A 396 -34.47 -20.19 0.87
N ASN A 397 -35.57 -19.50 1.19
CA ASN A 397 -35.95 -18.28 0.47
C ASN A 397 -34.86 -17.22 0.56
N GLY A 398 -34.53 -16.60 -0.56
CA GLY A 398 -33.39 -15.69 -0.63
C GLY A 398 -32.88 -15.43 -2.05
N VAL A 399 -31.77 -14.72 -2.13
CA VAL A 399 -31.09 -14.40 -3.38
C VAL A 399 -29.86 -15.28 -3.52
N TYR A 400 -29.69 -15.82 -4.72
CA TYR A 400 -28.58 -16.69 -5.10
C TYR A 400 -27.91 -16.20 -6.37
N PHE A 401 -26.62 -16.49 -6.53
CA PHE A 401 -25.84 -16.22 -7.72
C PHE A 401 -25.36 -17.52 -8.34
N LEU A 402 -25.82 -17.80 -9.56
CA LEU A 402 -25.39 -18.92 -10.37
C LEU A 402 -24.27 -18.47 -11.30
N LYS A 403 -23.06 -18.97 -11.07
CA LYS A 403 -21.91 -18.80 -11.95
C LYS A 403 -21.78 -20.02 -12.87
N TYR A 404 -21.73 -19.82 -14.18
CA TYR A 404 -21.68 -20.90 -15.16
C TYR A 404 -20.79 -20.54 -16.37
N LYS A 405 -20.41 -21.56 -17.14
CA LYS A 405 -19.55 -21.44 -18.34
C LYS A 405 -20.25 -22.02 -19.57
N THR A 406 -20.22 -21.30 -20.69
CA THR A 406 -20.59 -21.80 -22.04
C THR A 406 -19.53 -21.37 -23.05
N ALA A 407 -19.15 -22.27 -23.98
CA ALA A 407 -18.23 -21.99 -25.10
C ALA A 407 -17.02 -21.07 -24.73
N GLU A 408 -16.37 -21.38 -23.61
CA GLU A 408 -15.21 -20.69 -23.00
C GLU A 408 -15.44 -19.41 -22.17
N LYS A 409 -16.64 -18.82 -22.14
CA LYS A 409 -16.92 -17.62 -21.34
C LYS A 409 -17.66 -17.94 -20.04
N GLU A 410 -17.32 -17.22 -18.96
CA GLU A 410 -18.01 -17.31 -17.67
C GLU A 410 -19.09 -16.23 -17.54
N TYR A 411 -20.24 -16.61 -16.99
CA TYR A 411 -21.39 -15.75 -16.75
C TYR A 411 -21.88 -15.91 -15.32
N THR A 412 -22.53 -14.88 -14.78
CA THR A 412 -23.21 -14.92 -13.48
C THR A 412 -24.65 -14.44 -13.63
N LYS A 413 -25.61 -15.20 -13.09
CA LYS A 413 -27.04 -14.84 -13.07
C LYS A 413 -27.58 -14.88 -11.65
N LYS A 414 -28.37 -13.87 -11.30
CA LYS A 414 -29.11 -13.77 -10.03
C LYS A 414 -30.38 -14.61 -10.09
N ILE A 415 -30.63 -15.44 -9.07
CA ILE A 415 -31.83 -16.25 -8.88
C ILE A 415 -32.50 -15.81 -7.57
N ILE A 416 -33.82 -15.60 -7.59
CA ILE A 416 -34.62 -15.23 -6.42
C ILE A 416 -35.50 -16.43 -6.05
N LYS A 417 -35.23 -17.08 -4.92
CA LYS A 417 -36.05 -18.18 -4.38
C LYS A 417 -37.14 -17.61 -3.48
N LYS A 418 -38.39 -17.96 -3.78
CA LYS A 418 -39.59 -17.61 -2.99
C LYS A 418 -40.27 -18.83 -2.38
#